data_AF-A0A1B6HXL7-F1
#
_entry.id   AF-A0A1B6HXL7-F1
#
_cell.length_a   1.000
_cell.length_b   1.000
_cell.length_c   1.000
_cell.angle_alpha   90.00
_cell.angle_beta   90.00
_cell.angle_gamma   90.00
#
_symmetry.space_group_name_H-M   'P 1'
#
loop_
_entity.id
_entity.type
_entity.pdbx_description
1 polymer ?
#
loop_
_entity_poly.entity_id
_entity_poly.type
_entity_poly.pdbx_seq_one_letter_code
_entity_poly.pdbx_strand_id
1 'polypeptide(L)'
;MKDCRDTESNGGSGNIKKECDYGDRCYRKNPAHFQEFSHQHLNNLLETLERKGLQSLPEDFRAKISRQTVLEQLNILRSLKSRTNHNPTTDETQAKKLSIGLTETTNGNSENKKPSSSVESSSTSQRKRQSSSTHVWSSSEKGPPEQKRISPNQSSSTGKQFLSTGSSMGDQSNKGIKDSSDMALSSEEHRNRMQQARNMDEAMKYFQDVKKRSRGNICEKHKAAAPYYFFLTSVTDSRQTHREPLSIQMFDILDPSLGDLESSLQINFMVEFGWLMAQYYTAQQRGKPLTLLYGEMDVDKLKFPNVTAVNVKPPSPFGSHHTKMCVMAYRDGSVRVCVHTANLVESDWDNRVQGVWLSPLCPALPLDTDSTAGESPTNFKQDLMLYLSAYRLPELQPWISKLRRADFSHINVFFVASTPGSHKGVDSDRWGHAKLSSLLKRHVQITPKSSSPPPSWQIIAQCSSIGSLGPQPTAWFCGEVKQAMSGGMGLALQSAPPIRLVYPTFDNVAGSYDGLLGGGCLPYSKKTHEKQPWLQQYLYQWKSDSRNRTRAMPHIKTYCRVSPDLSQLAWFHLTSANLSKAAWGSKRAETHQDVLSSVT
;
A
#
# COMPACT_ATOMS: atom_id res chain seq x y z
N MET A 1 -55.55 9.09 39.38
CA MET A 1 -55.44 9.47 40.82
C MET A 1 -54.48 8.52 41.51
N LYS A 2 -53.37 9.08 42.00
CA LYS A 2 -52.41 8.64 43.04
C LYS A 2 -50.94 8.68 42.56
N ASP A 3 -50.42 9.91 42.58
CA ASP A 3 -49.19 10.37 43.26
C ASP A 3 -48.60 9.41 44.31
N CYS A 4 -47.32 9.38 44.67
CA CYS A 4 -46.15 10.25 44.47
C CYS A 4 -44.92 9.49 45.03
N ARG A 5 -43.70 9.82 44.55
CA ARG A 5 -42.55 10.33 45.32
C ARG A 5 -41.22 9.96 44.66
N ASP A 6 -40.59 10.99 44.15
CA ASP A 6 -39.17 11.08 43.90
C ASP A 6 -38.37 10.94 45.21
N THR A 7 -37.29 10.17 45.15
CA THR A 7 -36.15 10.30 46.07
C THR A 7 -34.89 10.42 45.22
N GLU A 8 -34.41 11.65 45.10
CA GLU A 8 -33.06 11.94 44.64
C GLU A 8 -32.06 11.49 45.72
N SER A 9 -31.07 10.70 45.32
CA SER A 9 -29.83 10.49 46.08
C SER A 9 -28.64 10.87 45.21
N ASN A 10 -27.95 11.91 45.68
CA ASN A 10 -26.74 12.51 45.13
C ASN A 10 -25.58 11.48 45.02
N GLY A 11 -24.89 11.39 43.88
CA GLY A 11 -23.69 10.56 43.74
C GLY A 11 -23.06 10.51 42.33
N GLY A 12 -22.08 11.38 42.08
CA GLY A 12 -20.95 11.22 41.13
C GLY A 12 -21.23 10.74 39.70
N SER A 13 -21.17 11.64 38.71
CA SER A 13 -21.16 11.32 37.28
C SER A 13 -19.96 10.46 36.86
N GLY A 14 -20.09 9.14 36.94
CA GLY A 14 -19.29 8.18 36.20
C GLY A 14 -19.94 7.89 34.83
N ASN A 15 -19.17 7.93 33.74
CA ASN A 15 -19.62 7.57 32.40
C ASN A 15 -20.22 6.15 32.38
N ILE A 16 -21.55 6.01 32.32
CA ILE A 16 -22.22 4.71 32.22
C ILE A 16 -22.02 4.16 30.81
N LYS A 17 -21.15 3.16 30.65
CA LYS A 17 -20.95 2.45 29.38
C LYS A 17 -22.19 1.65 29.02
N LYS A 18 -22.60 1.66 27.74
CA LYS A 18 -23.70 0.83 27.24
C LYS A 18 -23.28 -0.65 27.21
N GLU A 19 -24.17 -1.58 27.49
CA GLU A 19 -23.83 -3.02 27.43
C GLU A 19 -23.57 -3.45 25.98
N CYS A 20 -22.59 -4.34 25.77
CA CYS A 20 -22.31 -4.86 24.44
C CYS A 20 -23.39 -5.88 24.00
N ASP A 21 -24.03 -5.65 22.85
CA ASP A 21 -25.05 -6.53 22.26
C ASP A 21 -24.60 -8.00 22.08
N TYR A 22 -23.29 -8.24 22.02
CA TYR A 22 -22.73 -9.58 21.82
C TYR A 22 -22.32 -10.28 23.13
N GLY A 23 -22.30 -9.57 24.26
CA GLY A 23 -22.01 -10.14 25.59
C GLY A 23 -20.80 -11.06 25.60
N ASP A 24 -20.98 -12.28 26.12
CA ASP A 24 -19.96 -13.33 26.22
C ASP A 24 -19.57 -14.01 24.89
N ARG A 25 -20.22 -13.62 23.80
CA ARG A 25 -19.86 -14.00 22.42
C ARG A 25 -19.11 -12.89 21.67
N CYS A 26 -18.83 -11.76 22.32
CA CYS A 26 -18.13 -10.64 21.72
C CYS A 26 -16.68 -11.03 21.37
N TYR A 27 -16.29 -10.91 20.10
CA TYR A 27 -14.94 -11.23 19.61
C TYR A 27 -14.10 -9.98 19.28
N ARG A 28 -14.60 -8.78 19.62
CA ARG A 28 -13.92 -7.51 19.33
C ARG A 28 -12.63 -7.38 20.14
N LYS A 29 -11.59 -6.81 19.53
CA LYS A 29 -10.23 -6.64 20.10
C LYS A 29 -9.71 -5.21 20.01
N ASN A 30 -10.58 -4.23 19.74
CA ASN A 30 -10.19 -2.82 19.63
C ASN A 30 -10.40 -2.12 20.99
N PRO A 31 -9.39 -1.44 21.58
CA PRO A 31 -9.55 -0.66 22.80
C PRO A 31 -10.70 0.35 22.79
N ALA A 32 -11.02 0.98 21.65
CA ALA A 32 -12.14 1.91 21.54
C ALA A 32 -13.49 1.23 21.85
N HIS A 33 -13.67 -0.04 21.44
CA HIS A 33 -14.86 -0.83 21.73
C HIS A 33 -15.06 -1.03 23.24
N PHE A 34 -13.98 -1.28 23.98
CA PHE A 34 -14.02 -1.47 25.44
C PHE A 34 -14.09 -0.16 26.24
N GLN A 35 -13.89 0.99 25.58
CA GLN A 35 -14.16 2.31 26.14
C GLN A 35 -15.65 2.66 26.00
N GLU A 36 -16.28 2.29 24.90
CA GLU A 36 -17.69 2.60 24.60
C GLU A 36 -18.68 1.58 25.19
N PHE A 37 -18.32 0.29 25.22
CA PHE A 37 -19.21 -0.79 25.62
C PHE A 37 -18.72 -1.58 26.86
N SER A 38 -19.65 -1.92 27.76
CA SER A 38 -19.41 -2.74 28.95
C SER A 38 -19.47 -4.23 28.64
N HIS A 39 -18.59 -5.00 29.30
CA HIS A 39 -18.51 -6.46 29.22
C HIS A 39 -18.39 -7.02 30.64
N GLN A 40 -19.52 -7.14 31.35
CA GLN A 40 -19.53 -7.51 32.77
C GLN A 40 -18.84 -8.86 33.04
N HIS A 41 -19.02 -9.84 32.15
CA HIS A 41 -18.38 -11.14 32.24
C HIS A 41 -16.84 -11.07 32.20
N LEU A 42 -16.26 -10.20 31.34
CA LEU A 42 -14.81 -10.00 31.30
C LEU A 42 -14.30 -9.20 32.49
N ASN A 43 -15.07 -8.21 32.97
CA ASN A 43 -14.70 -7.45 34.16
C ASN A 43 -14.67 -8.35 35.41
N ASN A 44 -15.68 -9.19 35.60
CA ASN A 44 -15.74 -10.17 36.70
C ASN A 44 -14.62 -11.22 36.60
N LEU A 45 -14.31 -11.67 35.37
CA LEU A 45 -13.22 -12.61 35.12
C LEU A 45 -11.85 -11.98 35.43
N LEU A 46 -11.63 -10.74 34.98
CA LEU A 46 -10.41 -10.00 35.25
C LEU A 46 -10.18 -9.82 36.75
N GLU A 47 -11.21 -9.41 37.49
CA GLU A 47 -11.14 -9.24 38.94
C GLU A 47 -10.86 -10.58 39.66
N THR A 48 -11.44 -11.68 39.17
CA THR A 48 -11.18 -13.02 39.72
C THR A 48 -9.76 -13.48 39.47
N LEU A 49 -9.20 -13.21 38.28
CA LEU A 49 -7.80 -13.51 37.96
C LEU A 49 -6.83 -12.67 38.80
N GLU A 50 -7.12 -11.38 38.97
CA GLU A 50 -6.34 -10.46 39.81
C GLU A 50 -6.35 -10.91 41.27
N ARG A 51 -7.51 -11.28 41.81
CA ARG A 51 -7.66 -11.78 43.20
C ARG A 51 -6.91 -13.10 43.44
N LYS A 52 -6.82 -13.95 42.43
CA LYS A 52 -6.13 -15.26 42.50
C LYS A 52 -4.67 -15.21 42.05
N GLY A 53 -4.13 -14.06 41.64
CA GLY A 53 -2.77 -13.92 41.14
C GLY A 53 -2.48 -14.70 39.86
N LEU A 54 -3.51 -15.05 39.08
CA LEU A 54 -3.38 -15.87 37.88
C LEU A 54 -3.08 -15.01 36.64
N GLN A 55 -2.00 -15.33 35.93
CA GLN A 55 -1.64 -14.66 34.68
C GLN A 55 -2.35 -15.28 33.45
N SER A 56 -2.84 -16.51 33.58
CA SER A 56 -3.53 -17.27 32.54
C SER A 56 -4.96 -17.64 32.97
N LEU A 57 -5.80 -17.97 31.98
CA LEU A 57 -7.14 -18.50 32.24
C LEU A 57 -7.04 -19.89 32.92
N PRO A 58 -7.98 -20.26 33.81
CA PRO A 58 -8.09 -21.64 34.33
C PRO A 58 -8.32 -22.66 33.22
N GLU A 59 -7.80 -23.90 33.35
CA GLU A 59 -7.95 -24.96 32.34
C GLU A 59 -9.41 -25.36 32.10
N ASP A 60 -10.25 -25.27 33.14
CA ASP A 60 -11.68 -25.54 33.13
C ASP A 60 -12.55 -24.39 32.60
N PHE A 61 -11.95 -23.25 32.24
CA PHE A 61 -12.68 -22.09 31.72
C PHE A 61 -13.31 -22.38 30.36
N ARG A 62 -14.65 -22.49 30.33
CA ARG A 62 -15.45 -22.71 29.11
C ARG A 62 -15.76 -21.39 28.42
N ALA A 63 -14.92 -20.99 27.48
CA ALA A 63 -15.13 -19.80 26.66
C ALA A 63 -16.12 -20.07 25.51
N LYS A 64 -17.03 -19.12 25.23
CA LYS A 64 -17.89 -19.14 24.02
C LYS A 64 -17.20 -18.60 22.76
N ILE A 65 -15.99 -18.09 22.92
CA ILE A 65 -15.09 -17.61 21.86
C ILE A 65 -13.69 -18.21 22.08
N SER A 66 -12.75 -18.01 21.16
CA SER A 66 -11.42 -18.61 21.32
C SER A 66 -10.71 -18.08 22.57
N ARG A 67 -10.03 -18.99 23.29
CA ARG A 67 -9.29 -18.71 24.53
C ARG A 67 -8.27 -17.58 24.37
N GLN A 68 -7.60 -17.54 23.21
CA GLN A 68 -6.68 -16.47 22.82
C GLN A 68 -7.39 -15.10 22.71
N THR A 69 -8.60 -15.06 22.15
CA THR A 69 -9.39 -13.83 22.07
C THR A 69 -9.75 -13.31 23.45
N VAL A 70 -10.16 -14.18 24.39
CA VAL A 70 -10.46 -13.77 25.77
C VAL A 70 -9.21 -13.18 26.44
N LEU A 71 -8.03 -13.78 26.26
CA LEU A 71 -6.78 -13.25 26.82
C LEU A 71 -6.42 -11.86 26.27
N GLU A 72 -6.57 -11.65 24.97
CA GLU A 72 -6.33 -10.36 24.34
C GLU A 72 -7.32 -9.29 24.84
N GLN A 73 -8.59 -9.64 24.99
CA GLN A 73 -9.61 -8.73 25.54
C GLN A 73 -9.33 -8.36 27.01
N LEU A 74 -8.88 -9.32 27.83
CA LEU A 74 -8.47 -9.07 29.21
C LEU A 74 -7.25 -8.14 29.28
N ASN A 75 -6.27 -8.29 28.39
CA ASN A 75 -5.11 -7.40 28.31
C ASN A 75 -5.51 -5.96 27.92
N ILE A 76 -6.46 -5.82 27.00
CA ILE A 76 -7.02 -4.50 26.65
C ILE A 76 -7.70 -3.87 27.86
N LEU A 77 -8.53 -4.61 28.59
CA LEU A 77 -9.20 -4.11 29.80
C LEU A 77 -8.20 -3.70 30.89
N ARG A 78 -7.12 -4.47 31.11
CA ARG A 78 -6.02 -4.09 32.02
C ARG A 78 -5.37 -2.77 31.60
N SER A 79 -5.07 -2.62 30.31
CA SER A 79 -4.45 -1.39 29.77
C SER A 79 -5.34 -0.16 29.89
N LEU A 80 -6.67 -0.35 29.88
CA LEU A 80 -7.63 0.73 30.06
C LEU A 80 -7.81 1.09 31.54
N LYS A 81 -7.83 0.10 32.44
CA LYS A 81 -7.85 0.33 33.90
C LYS A 81 -6.60 1.04 34.42
N SER A 82 -5.41 0.72 33.89
CA SER A 82 -4.17 1.38 34.28
C SER A 82 -4.11 2.85 33.85
N ARG A 83 -4.78 3.22 32.75
CA ARG A 83 -4.89 4.61 32.27
C ARG A 83 -5.87 5.45 33.08
N THR A 84 -6.87 4.85 33.73
CA THR A 84 -7.82 5.57 34.59
C THR A 84 -7.31 5.81 36.00
N ASN A 85 -6.26 5.12 36.44
CA ASN A 85 -5.67 5.25 37.79
C ASN A 85 -4.54 6.29 37.89
N HIS A 86 -4.18 6.98 36.81
CA HIS A 86 -3.21 8.09 36.83
C HIS A 86 -3.91 9.45 36.66
N ASN A 87 -4.36 10.03 37.77
CA ASN A 87 -4.49 11.49 37.91
C ASN A 87 -3.15 12.04 38.43
N PRO A 88 -2.51 13.03 37.77
CA PRO A 88 -1.38 13.73 38.36
C PRO A 88 -1.90 14.90 39.20
N THR A 89 -1.77 14.80 40.52
CA THR A 89 -1.67 15.96 41.40
C THR A 89 -0.21 16.16 41.79
N THR A 90 0.25 17.41 41.62
CA THR A 90 1.45 18.06 42.19
C THR A 90 2.83 17.46 41.85
N ASP A 91 3.55 18.12 40.94
CA ASP A 91 4.65 19.00 41.35
C ASP A 91 5.09 19.93 40.20
N GLU A 92 4.81 21.23 40.36
CA GLU A 92 5.50 22.30 39.64
C GLU A 92 6.73 22.68 40.45
N THR A 93 7.94 22.40 39.95
CA THR A 93 9.05 23.37 40.10
C THR A 93 10.10 23.20 39.02
N GLN A 94 10.49 24.35 38.44
CA GLN A 94 11.64 24.60 37.56
C GLN A 94 11.51 24.22 36.08
N ALA A 95 10.84 25.08 35.30
CA ALA A 95 11.54 26.02 34.42
C ALA A 95 10.57 26.94 33.67
N LYS A 96 10.32 28.14 34.24
CA LYS A 96 9.80 29.31 33.50
C LYS A 96 10.74 30.49 33.71
N LYS A 97 11.46 30.86 32.65
CA LYS A 97 11.96 32.19 32.25
C LYS A 97 12.47 31.95 30.82
N LEU A 98 11.97 32.56 29.75
CA LEU A 98 11.50 33.93 29.58
C LEU A 98 10.31 34.01 28.61
N SER A 99 9.26 34.73 29.00
CA SER A 99 8.48 35.60 28.11
C SER A 99 7.66 36.55 28.99
N ILE A 100 8.11 37.80 29.08
CA ILE A 100 7.39 38.92 29.69
C ILE A 100 6.96 39.87 28.58
N GLY A 101 5.70 40.32 28.70
CA GLY A 101 5.20 41.61 28.23
C GLY A 101 4.19 41.49 27.07
N LEU A 102 3.02 42.13 27.08
CA LEU A 102 2.47 43.19 27.94
C LEU A 102 0.93 43.25 27.76
N THR A 103 0.25 43.36 28.91
CA THR A 103 -0.97 44.13 29.28
C THR A 103 -2.10 44.48 28.29
N GLU A 104 -3.31 44.22 28.80
CA GLU A 104 -4.60 44.84 28.48
C GLU A 104 -4.59 46.37 28.59
N THR A 105 -5.44 47.05 27.81
CA THR A 105 -6.47 47.96 28.37
C THR A 105 -7.53 48.35 27.33
N THR A 106 -8.66 48.73 27.90
CA THR A 106 -10.02 48.99 27.42
C THR A 106 -10.27 50.18 26.48
N ASN A 107 -11.45 50.11 25.84
CA ASN A 107 -12.38 51.19 25.43
C ASN A 107 -12.15 51.97 24.13
N GLY A 108 -13.25 52.14 23.37
CA GLY A 108 -13.53 53.39 22.66
C GLY A 108 -13.96 53.29 21.20
N ASN A 109 -15.27 53.10 20.98
CA ASN A 109 -16.14 53.79 20.02
C ASN A 109 -15.65 54.29 18.63
N SER A 110 -16.53 54.01 17.65
CA SER A 110 -17.05 54.89 16.59
C SER A 110 -16.40 54.93 15.20
N GLU A 111 -17.21 54.44 14.24
CA GLU A 111 -17.66 55.14 13.02
C GLU A 111 -16.75 55.34 11.78
N ASN A 112 -17.37 54.90 10.66
CA ASN A 112 -17.52 55.62 9.38
C ASN A 112 -16.31 55.83 8.45
N LYS A 113 -16.35 55.13 7.29
CA LYS A 113 -16.64 55.67 5.94
C LYS A 113 -15.85 54.95 4.83
N LYS A 114 -16.60 54.29 3.95
CA LYS A 114 -16.36 54.24 2.49
C LYS A 114 -16.79 55.61 1.89
N PRO A 115 -16.63 55.93 0.59
CA PRO A 115 -15.95 55.23 -0.53
C PRO A 115 -15.18 56.18 -1.49
N SER A 116 -14.63 55.62 -2.58
CA SER A 116 -15.02 55.95 -3.99
C SER A 116 -13.89 56.31 -4.97
N SER A 117 -14.03 55.69 -6.17
CA SER A 117 -13.67 56.16 -7.53
C SER A 117 -12.17 56.44 -7.81
N SER A 118 -11.63 56.41 -9.01
CA SER A 118 -12.10 56.39 -10.41
C SER A 118 -10.84 56.09 -11.28
N VAL A 119 -10.93 55.25 -12.33
CA VAL A 119 -10.88 55.62 -13.78
C VAL A 119 -9.45 55.68 -14.38
N GLU A 120 -9.28 54.86 -15.44
CA GLU A 120 -8.50 54.99 -16.70
C GLU A 120 -7.08 55.62 -16.68
N SER A 121 -6.06 55.21 -17.45
CA SER A 121 -6.02 54.87 -18.88
C SER A 121 -4.58 54.46 -19.27
N SER A 122 -4.49 53.72 -20.38
CA SER A 122 -3.40 53.59 -21.37
C SER A 122 -2.04 54.29 -21.18
N SER A 123 -0.94 53.58 -21.47
CA SER A 123 -0.15 53.82 -22.69
C SER A 123 1.13 52.96 -22.78
N THR A 124 1.37 52.48 -23.99
CA THR A 124 2.61 52.01 -24.61
C THR A 124 3.83 52.90 -24.34
N SER A 125 5.02 52.31 -24.17
CA SER A 125 6.17 52.48 -25.09
C SER A 125 7.44 51.76 -24.65
N GLN A 126 8.14 51.26 -25.66
CA GLN A 126 9.48 50.69 -25.66
C GLN A 126 10.55 51.66 -25.13
N ARG A 127 11.65 51.14 -24.56
CA ARG A 127 13.01 51.34 -25.12
C ARG A 127 14.12 50.59 -24.38
N LYS A 128 15.01 50.02 -25.20
CA LYS A 128 16.37 49.53 -24.96
C LYS A 128 17.28 50.55 -24.26
N ARG A 129 18.27 50.02 -23.51
CA ARG A 129 19.71 50.37 -23.50
C ARG A 129 20.44 49.22 -22.76
N GLN A 130 21.36 48.47 -23.38
CA GLN A 130 22.83 48.71 -23.49
C GLN A 130 23.47 49.06 -22.14
N SER A 131 24.64 48.61 -21.70
CA SER A 131 25.70 47.67 -22.14
C SER A 131 26.87 47.90 -21.17
N SER A 132 27.63 46.87 -20.76
CA SER A 132 29.08 46.93 -20.41
C SER A 132 29.52 45.59 -19.79
N SER A 133 30.29 44.77 -20.51
CA SER A 133 31.78 44.62 -20.49
C SER A 133 32.26 43.61 -19.42
N THR A 134 32.53 42.35 -19.76
CA THR A 134 33.81 41.77 -20.23
C THR A 134 35.02 42.00 -19.31
N HIS A 135 35.54 40.91 -18.75
CA HIS A 135 36.99 40.67 -18.68
C HIS A 135 37.30 39.19 -18.92
N VAL A 136 38.16 38.98 -19.90
CA VAL A 136 38.81 37.73 -20.31
C VAL A 136 40.14 37.63 -19.56
N TRP A 137 40.56 36.40 -19.21
CA TRP A 137 41.98 36.06 -19.17
C TRP A 137 42.18 34.65 -19.72
N SER A 138 42.98 34.55 -20.79
CA SER A 138 43.52 33.33 -21.38
C SER A 138 45.03 33.28 -21.11
N SER A 139 45.60 32.09 -20.93
CA SER A 139 46.88 31.68 -21.55
C SER A 139 47.16 30.17 -21.31
N SER A 140 47.21 29.43 -22.42
CA SER A 140 48.22 28.44 -22.88
C SER A 140 49.41 28.13 -21.94
N GLU A 141 50.06 26.96 -21.90
CA GLU A 141 50.27 25.83 -22.84
C GLU A 141 51.08 24.71 -22.12
N LYS A 142 51.24 23.55 -22.80
CA LYS A 142 52.21 22.43 -22.60
C LYS A 142 51.74 21.18 -21.83
N GLY A 143 51.55 20.08 -22.58
CA GLY A 143 51.74 18.70 -22.10
C GLY A 143 53.16 18.18 -22.47
N PRO A 144 53.38 16.85 -22.54
CA PRO A 144 53.47 15.89 -21.43
C PRO A 144 54.89 15.23 -21.38
N PRO A 145 55.14 14.16 -20.58
CA PRO A 145 54.98 12.82 -21.18
C PRO A 145 54.49 11.71 -20.23
N GLU A 146 54.31 10.57 -20.89
CA GLU A 146 53.58 9.33 -20.67
C GLU A 146 54.40 8.22 -19.95
N GLN A 147 53.73 7.05 -19.75
CA GLN A 147 54.23 5.67 -19.55
C GLN A 147 54.15 5.12 -18.10
N LYS A 148 53.68 3.88 -17.83
CA LYS A 148 53.51 2.69 -18.67
C LYS A 148 52.55 1.68 -18.01
N ARG A 149 51.68 1.09 -18.83
CA ARG A 149 50.91 -0.13 -18.58
C ARG A 149 51.71 -1.29 -19.15
N ILE A 150 52.00 -2.35 -18.38
CA ILE A 150 52.57 -3.61 -18.90
C ILE A 150 51.88 -4.80 -18.24
N SER A 151 51.22 -5.61 -19.07
CA SER A 151 51.04 -7.06 -19.01
C SER A 151 50.82 -7.45 -20.47
N PRO A 152 51.48 -8.50 -21.01
CA PRO A 152 51.14 -9.88 -20.64
C PRO A 152 52.32 -10.87 -20.66
N ASN A 153 52.17 -12.03 -20.05
CA ASN A 153 52.67 -13.26 -20.68
C ASN A 153 51.94 -14.51 -20.19
N GLN A 154 51.58 -15.32 -21.18
CA GLN A 154 51.12 -16.69 -21.07
C GLN A 154 52.31 -17.60 -20.72
N SER A 155 52.09 -18.60 -19.87
CA SER A 155 52.66 -19.93 -20.11
C SER A 155 51.80 -21.00 -19.47
N SER A 156 51.39 -21.91 -20.34
CA SER A 156 50.80 -23.22 -20.10
C SER A 156 51.75 -24.14 -19.32
N SER A 157 51.23 -25.01 -18.47
CA SER A 157 51.35 -26.48 -18.66
C SER A 157 50.77 -27.26 -17.46
N THR A 158 49.93 -28.24 -17.81
CA THR A 158 49.78 -29.59 -17.20
C THR A 158 49.68 -29.68 -15.67
N GLY A 159 48.57 -30.05 -15.05
CA GLY A 159 47.72 -31.20 -15.35
C GLY A 159 48.10 -32.36 -14.43
N LYS A 160 47.24 -32.69 -13.46
CA LYS A 160 46.77 -34.06 -13.20
C LYS A 160 45.71 -34.11 -12.10
N GLN A 161 44.74 -34.94 -12.40
CA GLN A 161 43.51 -35.24 -11.71
C GLN A 161 43.66 -36.60 -11.01
N PHE A 162 42.88 -36.79 -9.94
CA PHE A 162 42.23 -38.02 -9.49
C PHE A 162 42.99 -39.14 -8.71
N LEU A 163 42.53 -39.27 -7.45
CA LEU A 163 41.90 -40.42 -6.76
C LEU A 163 42.60 -41.79 -6.57
N SER A 164 42.64 -42.14 -5.27
CA SER A 164 42.06 -43.34 -4.61
C SER A 164 42.82 -44.67 -4.48
N THR A 165 42.90 -45.10 -3.19
CA THR A 165 42.71 -46.46 -2.63
C THR A 165 43.73 -47.56 -2.97
N GLY A 166 44.23 -48.40 -2.06
CA GLY A 166 43.95 -48.65 -0.65
C GLY A 166 44.78 -49.84 -0.10
N SER A 167 44.44 -50.27 1.14
CA SER A 167 44.79 -51.55 1.82
C SER A 167 46.24 -51.70 2.33
N SER A 168 46.58 -52.38 3.44
CA SER A 168 45.86 -53.01 4.56
C SER A 168 46.90 -53.47 5.62
N MET A 169 46.55 -53.31 6.90
CA MET A 169 46.88 -54.09 8.13
C MET A 169 48.31 -54.52 8.50
N GLY A 170 48.66 -54.27 9.77
CA GLY A 170 49.79 -54.91 10.47
C GLY A 170 50.12 -54.29 11.84
N ASP A 171 49.49 -54.83 12.88
CA ASP A 171 49.47 -54.51 14.32
C ASP A 171 50.83 -54.35 15.07
N GLN A 172 50.94 -53.37 16.00
CA GLN A 172 51.26 -53.58 17.43
C GLN A 172 51.57 -52.30 18.24
N SER A 173 50.72 -52.06 19.25
CA SER A 173 50.95 -51.47 20.59
C SER A 173 51.74 -50.15 20.78
N ASN A 174 51.08 -49.12 21.32
CA ASN A 174 51.03 -48.80 22.77
C ASN A 174 50.83 -47.28 23.03
N LYS A 175 50.08 -46.96 24.09
CA LYS A 175 49.95 -45.67 24.81
C LYS A 175 49.13 -44.54 24.17
N GLY A 176 47.85 -44.52 24.59
CA GLY A 176 47.20 -43.39 25.25
C GLY A 176 47.19 -42.03 24.57
N ILE A 177 46.01 -41.63 24.08
CA ILE A 177 45.37 -40.32 24.33
C ILE A 177 43.86 -40.57 24.17
N LYS A 178 43.10 -40.40 25.26
CA LYS A 178 41.66 -40.18 25.17
C LYS A 178 41.49 -38.76 24.66
N ASP A 179 41.24 -38.59 23.36
CA ASP A 179 40.65 -37.36 22.86
C ASP A 179 39.17 -37.35 23.27
N SER A 180 38.92 -36.90 24.49
CA SER A 180 37.62 -36.44 24.92
C SER A 180 37.41 -35.02 24.38
N SER A 181 36.94 -34.90 23.15
CA SER A 181 36.38 -33.65 22.62
C SER A 181 34.95 -33.82 22.10
N ASP A 182 34.21 -34.80 22.63
CA ASP A 182 32.75 -34.69 22.70
C ASP A 182 32.40 -33.74 23.84
N MET A 183 32.45 -32.43 23.57
CA MET A 183 31.76 -31.47 24.41
C MET A 183 30.27 -31.79 24.33
N ALA A 184 29.75 -32.47 25.36
CA ALA A 184 28.33 -32.66 25.55
C ALA A 184 27.65 -31.28 25.56
N LEU A 185 26.95 -30.95 24.46
CA LEU A 185 26.11 -29.75 24.39
C LEU A 185 25.24 -29.71 25.63
N SER A 186 25.14 -28.54 26.27
CA SER A 186 24.19 -28.37 27.36
C SER A 186 22.80 -28.79 26.87
N SER A 187 22.01 -29.41 27.75
CA SER A 187 20.66 -29.90 27.39
C SER A 187 19.77 -28.79 26.80
N GLU A 188 20.09 -27.52 27.09
CA GLU A 188 19.42 -26.32 26.59
C GLU A 188 19.88 -25.91 25.19
N GLU A 189 21.18 -25.92 24.90
CA GLU A 189 21.71 -25.67 23.54
C GLU A 189 21.27 -26.76 22.56
N HIS A 190 21.27 -28.02 22.99
CA HIS A 190 20.75 -29.12 22.18
C HIS A 190 19.25 -28.95 21.91
N ARG A 191 18.45 -28.60 22.92
CA ARG A 191 17.02 -28.27 22.76
C ARG A 191 16.80 -27.10 21.81
N ASN A 192 17.60 -26.04 21.90
CA ASN A 192 17.52 -24.88 21.02
C ASN A 192 17.86 -25.21 19.57
N ARG A 193 18.91 -26.01 19.32
CA ARG A 193 19.25 -26.48 17.97
C ARG A 193 18.14 -27.36 17.38
N MET A 194 17.59 -28.28 18.17
CA MET A 194 16.48 -29.13 17.74
C MET A 194 15.22 -28.31 17.43
N GLN A 195 14.92 -27.27 18.22
CA GLN A 195 13.82 -26.37 17.93
C GLN A 195 14.06 -25.55 16.66
N GLN A 196 15.28 -25.05 16.44
CA GLN A 196 15.63 -24.35 15.21
C GLN A 196 15.49 -25.25 13.97
N ALA A 197 15.93 -26.51 14.06
CA ALA A 197 15.78 -27.48 12.99
C ALA A 197 14.30 -27.73 12.67
N ARG A 198 13.45 -27.94 13.69
CA ARG A 198 12.00 -28.11 13.51
C ARG A 198 11.35 -26.88 12.87
N ASN A 199 11.70 -25.69 13.32
CA ASN A 199 11.20 -24.44 12.73
C ASN A 199 11.61 -24.31 11.25
N MET A 200 12.82 -24.75 10.90
CA MET A 200 13.30 -24.78 9.52
C MET A 200 12.54 -25.78 8.65
N ASP A 201 12.23 -26.97 9.17
CA ASP A 201 11.43 -27.98 8.47
C ASP A 201 10.00 -27.49 8.20
N GLU A 202 9.36 -26.87 9.19
CA GLU A 202 8.03 -26.26 9.05
C GLU A 202 8.03 -25.13 8.02
N ALA A 203 9.04 -24.26 8.07
CA ALA A 203 9.21 -23.18 7.09
C ALA A 203 9.40 -23.76 5.67
N MET A 204 10.23 -24.80 5.51
CA MET A 204 10.46 -25.45 4.23
C MET A 204 9.18 -26.06 3.65
N LYS A 205 8.37 -26.72 4.50
CA LYS A 205 7.07 -27.25 4.10
C LYS A 205 6.13 -26.14 3.63
N TYR A 206 6.02 -25.06 4.39
CA TYR A 206 5.24 -23.88 3.99
C TYR A 206 5.70 -23.33 2.64
N PHE A 207 7.01 -23.19 2.41
CA PHE A 207 7.54 -22.69 1.14
C PHE A 207 7.20 -23.59 -0.04
N GLN A 208 7.30 -24.92 0.13
CA GLN A 208 6.93 -25.86 -0.91
C GLN A 208 5.44 -25.76 -1.25
N ASP A 209 4.58 -25.53 -0.25
CA ASP A 209 3.14 -25.38 -0.46
C ASP A 209 2.80 -24.05 -1.15
N VAL A 210 3.45 -22.95 -0.76
CA VAL A 210 3.29 -21.63 -1.41
C VAL A 210 3.79 -21.67 -2.87
N LYS A 211 4.94 -22.29 -3.15
CA LYS A 211 5.46 -22.42 -4.52
C LYS A 211 4.54 -23.21 -5.45
N LYS A 212 3.73 -24.15 -4.94
CA LYS A 212 2.76 -24.88 -5.78
C LYS A 212 1.67 -23.97 -6.36
N ARG A 213 1.43 -22.81 -5.74
CA ARG A 213 0.38 -21.84 -6.10
C ARG A 213 0.72 -21.00 -7.32
N SER A 214 2.00 -20.94 -7.73
CA SER A 214 2.39 -20.36 -9.02
C SER A 214 3.29 -21.32 -9.77
N ARG A 215 2.85 -21.79 -10.93
CA ARG A 215 3.60 -22.72 -11.77
C ARG A 215 4.09 -22.06 -13.04
N GLY A 216 5.24 -22.51 -13.53
CA GLY A 216 5.88 -21.97 -14.74
C GLY A 216 6.95 -20.93 -14.41
N ASN A 217 7.73 -20.55 -15.41
CA ASN A 217 8.80 -19.58 -15.27
C ASN A 217 8.23 -18.14 -15.37
N ILE A 218 8.48 -17.30 -14.36
CA ILE A 218 7.94 -15.94 -14.35
C ILE A 218 8.53 -15.05 -15.45
N CYS A 219 9.79 -15.23 -15.85
CA CYS A 219 10.38 -14.51 -16.98
C CYS A 219 9.65 -14.84 -18.30
N GLU A 220 9.27 -16.10 -18.52
CA GLU A 220 8.48 -16.50 -19.68
C GLU A 220 7.04 -15.96 -19.62
N LYS A 221 6.39 -16.05 -18.46
CA LYS A 221 5.06 -15.45 -18.23
C LYS A 221 5.07 -13.95 -18.47
N HIS A 222 6.10 -13.26 -17.99
CA HIS A 222 6.29 -11.81 -18.18
C HIS A 222 6.38 -11.44 -19.65
N LYS A 223 7.22 -12.15 -20.42
CA LYS A 223 7.33 -11.96 -21.87
C LYS A 223 6.01 -12.24 -22.58
N ALA A 224 5.31 -13.32 -22.22
CA ALA A 224 4.03 -13.69 -22.82
C ALA A 224 2.88 -12.73 -22.47
N ALA A 225 3.00 -11.93 -21.41
CA ALA A 225 2.00 -10.94 -21.02
C ALA A 225 2.12 -9.61 -21.79
N ALA A 226 3.13 -9.46 -22.65
CA ALA A 226 3.21 -8.32 -23.55
C ALA A 226 1.95 -8.24 -24.45
N PRO A 227 1.46 -7.03 -24.78
CA PRO A 227 2.04 -5.72 -24.44
C PRO A 227 1.53 -5.14 -23.10
N TYR A 228 0.68 -5.86 -22.36
CA TYR A 228 -0.05 -5.29 -21.21
C TYR A 228 0.64 -5.52 -19.87
N TYR A 229 1.37 -6.63 -19.73
CA TYR A 229 2.08 -7.02 -18.51
C TYR A 229 1.19 -7.01 -17.25
N PHE A 230 -0.08 -7.36 -17.43
CA PHE A 230 -1.10 -7.44 -16.40
C PHE A 230 -1.34 -8.89 -15.99
N PHE A 231 -1.36 -9.12 -14.68
CA PHE A 231 -1.56 -10.41 -14.05
C PHE A 231 -2.64 -10.31 -12.98
N LEU A 232 -3.25 -11.46 -12.68
CA LEU A 232 -4.01 -11.65 -11.46
C LEU A 232 -3.19 -12.47 -10.47
N THR A 233 -3.48 -12.36 -9.18
CA THR A 233 -2.95 -13.34 -8.23
C THR A 233 -3.59 -14.71 -8.46
N SER A 234 -2.82 -15.78 -8.27
CA SER A 234 -3.42 -17.11 -8.15
C SER A 234 -4.20 -17.22 -6.83
N VAL A 235 -5.24 -18.05 -6.82
CA VAL A 235 -6.16 -18.25 -5.69
C VAL A 235 -5.93 -19.66 -5.13
N THR A 236 -5.62 -19.76 -3.84
CA THR A 236 -5.22 -21.02 -3.20
C THR A 236 -6.21 -22.15 -3.43
N ASP A 237 -7.49 -21.91 -3.19
CA ASP A 237 -8.54 -22.94 -3.35
C ASP A 237 -9.06 -23.11 -4.79
N SER A 238 -8.58 -22.29 -5.74
CA SER A 238 -8.88 -22.41 -7.16
C SER A 238 -7.64 -22.87 -7.92
N ARG A 239 -7.35 -24.18 -7.87
CA ARG A 239 -6.14 -24.78 -8.45
C ARG A 239 -5.94 -24.51 -9.94
N GLN A 240 -7.02 -24.25 -10.68
CA GLN A 240 -6.99 -23.85 -12.09
C GLN A 240 -6.14 -22.59 -12.28
N THR A 241 -6.23 -21.64 -11.35
CA THR A 241 -5.50 -20.36 -11.40
C THR A 241 -3.99 -20.54 -11.23
N HIS A 242 -3.51 -21.63 -10.62
CA HIS A 242 -2.08 -21.86 -10.36
C HIS A 242 -1.28 -22.11 -11.65
N ARG A 243 -1.97 -22.52 -12.72
CA ARG A 243 -1.40 -22.82 -14.05
C ARG A 243 -1.73 -21.76 -15.09
N GLU A 244 -2.53 -20.75 -14.74
CA GLU A 244 -2.90 -19.70 -15.69
C GLU A 244 -1.64 -18.89 -16.08
N PRO A 245 -1.41 -18.63 -17.39
CA PRO A 245 -0.24 -17.87 -17.83
C PRO A 245 -0.17 -16.46 -17.23
N LEU A 246 -1.33 -15.83 -17.03
CA LEU A 246 -1.48 -14.49 -16.45
C LEU A 246 -1.79 -14.54 -14.95
N SER A 247 -1.18 -15.50 -14.24
CA SER A 247 -1.30 -15.61 -12.78
C SER A 247 0.05 -15.75 -12.10
N ILE A 248 0.22 -14.98 -11.03
CA ILE A 248 1.48 -14.88 -10.27
C ILE A 248 1.22 -14.82 -8.75
N GLN A 249 2.28 -14.96 -7.98
CA GLN A 249 2.33 -14.80 -6.52
C GLN A 249 3.38 -13.76 -6.12
N MET A 250 3.41 -13.36 -4.85
CA MET A 250 4.31 -12.30 -4.38
C MET A 250 5.79 -12.65 -4.62
N PHE A 251 6.18 -13.90 -4.33
CA PHE A 251 7.55 -14.36 -4.57
C PHE A 251 7.96 -14.32 -6.05
N ASP A 252 7.02 -14.43 -7.00
CA ASP A 252 7.34 -14.37 -8.44
C ASP A 252 7.86 -12.98 -8.83
N ILE A 253 7.35 -11.92 -8.20
CA ILE A 253 7.77 -10.54 -8.45
C ILE A 253 9.25 -10.35 -8.08
N LEU A 254 9.75 -11.13 -7.13
CA LEU A 254 11.11 -11.07 -6.59
C LEU A 254 12.05 -12.12 -7.20
N ASP A 255 11.56 -12.92 -8.15
CA ASP A 255 12.28 -14.08 -8.67
C ASP A 255 13.62 -13.69 -9.34
N PRO A 256 14.73 -14.39 -9.07
CA PRO A 256 16.03 -14.08 -9.66
C PRO A 256 16.09 -14.13 -11.19
N SER A 257 15.17 -14.85 -11.85
CA SER A 257 15.09 -14.86 -13.32
C SER A 257 14.66 -13.52 -13.94
N LEU A 258 14.17 -12.59 -13.11
CA LEU A 258 13.82 -11.22 -13.52
C LEU A 258 15.01 -10.25 -13.45
N GLY A 259 16.12 -10.64 -12.80
CA GLY A 259 17.36 -9.87 -12.64
C GLY A 259 18.06 -10.09 -11.29
N ASP A 260 19.36 -9.76 -11.19
CA ASP A 260 20.10 -9.80 -9.91
C ASP A 260 19.73 -8.59 -9.05
N LEU A 261 18.78 -8.79 -8.13
CA LEU A 261 18.23 -7.75 -7.26
C LEU A 261 19.34 -7.15 -6.38
N GLU A 262 19.55 -5.84 -6.49
CA GLU A 262 20.44 -5.09 -5.60
C GLU A 262 19.68 -4.66 -4.35
N SER A 263 18.52 -4.02 -4.53
CA SER A 263 17.68 -3.50 -3.46
C SER A 263 16.23 -3.37 -3.91
N SER A 264 15.30 -3.25 -2.96
CA SER A 264 13.87 -3.04 -3.27
C SER A 264 13.20 -1.98 -2.40
N LEU A 265 12.23 -1.28 -2.98
CA LEU A 265 11.29 -0.39 -2.31
C LEU A 265 9.93 -1.07 -2.29
N GLN A 266 9.31 -1.16 -1.12
CA GLN A 266 7.93 -1.62 -0.93
C GLN A 266 7.13 -0.47 -0.34
N ILE A 267 6.05 -0.07 -1.01
CA ILE A 267 5.08 0.93 -0.55
C ILE A 267 3.76 0.22 -0.38
N ASN A 268 3.24 0.14 0.85
CA ASN A 268 2.00 -0.56 1.12
C ASN A 268 1.14 0.08 2.24
N PHE A 269 -0.12 -0.34 2.35
CA PHE A 269 -0.98 0.04 3.47
C PHE A 269 -0.71 -0.87 4.68
N MET A 270 -1.02 -2.16 4.57
CA MET A 270 -0.83 -3.14 5.65
C MET A 270 0.33 -4.09 5.34
N VAL A 271 1.13 -4.39 6.36
CA VAL A 271 2.27 -5.30 6.26
C VAL A 271 2.26 -6.30 7.43
N GLU A 272 2.27 -7.59 7.11
CA GLU A 272 2.67 -8.66 8.02
C GLU A 272 4.15 -8.93 7.78
N PHE A 273 5.01 -8.38 8.63
CA PHE A 273 6.44 -8.31 8.35
C PHE A 273 7.09 -9.69 8.23
N GLY A 274 6.70 -10.62 9.11
CA GLY A 274 7.19 -12.01 9.06
C GLY A 274 6.84 -12.69 7.73
N TRP A 275 5.61 -12.49 7.25
CA TRP A 275 5.16 -13.01 5.97
C TRP A 275 5.91 -12.36 4.79
N LEU A 276 6.11 -11.04 4.81
CA LEU A 276 6.90 -10.36 3.78
C LEU A 276 8.32 -10.92 3.69
N MET A 277 8.99 -11.10 4.83
CA MET A 277 10.35 -11.69 4.86
C MET A 277 10.36 -13.12 4.35
N ALA A 278 9.31 -13.91 4.61
CA ALA A 278 9.14 -15.24 4.05
C ALA A 278 9.04 -15.23 2.52
N GLN A 279 8.44 -14.20 1.91
CA GLN A 279 8.42 -14.05 0.45
C GLN A 279 9.81 -13.78 -0.13
N TYR A 280 10.60 -12.88 0.50
CA TYR A 280 12.00 -12.65 0.10
C TYR A 280 12.85 -13.91 0.27
N TYR A 281 12.64 -14.69 1.33
CA TYR A 281 13.31 -15.98 1.50
C TYR A 281 12.93 -16.97 0.39
N THR A 282 11.64 -17.09 0.08
CA THR A 282 11.10 -18.00 -0.95
C THR A 282 11.68 -17.69 -2.33
N ALA A 283 11.88 -16.39 -2.63
CA ALA A 283 12.49 -15.89 -3.85
C ALA A 283 14.03 -15.87 -3.82
N GLN A 284 14.68 -16.37 -2.75
CA GLN A 284 16.14 -16.37 -2.58
C GLN A 284 16.77 -14.96 -2.54
N GLN A 285 16.02 -13.97 -2.05
CA GLN A 285 16.42 -12.55 -1.93
C GLN A 285 16.65 -12.11 -0.47
N ARG A 286 16.85 -13.06 0.46
CA ARG A 286 17.06 -12.74 1.88
C ARG A 286 18.30 -11.84 2.05
N GLY A 287 18.18 -10.84 2.94
CA GLY A 287 19.30 -9.98 3.34
C GLY A 287 19.59 -8.82 2.39
N LYS A 288 18.94 -8.77 1.22
CA LYS A 288 19.02 -7.62 0.32
C LYS A 288 18.42 -6.37 1.00
N PRO A 289 18.97 -5.16 0.76
CA PRO A 289 18.39 -3.92 1.26
C PRO A 289 16.92 -3.73 0.84
N LEU A 290 16.09 -3.39 1.82
CA LEU A 290 14.66 -3.12 1.66
C LEU A 290 14.31 -1.76 2.27
N THR A 291 13.75 -0.86 1.46
CA THR A 291 13.04 0.31 1.97
C THR A 291 11.54 -0.01 2.03
N LEU A 292 10.91 0.13 3.18
CA LEU A 292 9.50 -0.21 3.42
C LEU A 292 8.73 1.02 3.90
N LEU A 293 7.82 1.55 3.08
CA LEU A 293 6.85 2.56 3.48
C LEU A 293 5.52 1.87 3.76
N TYR A 294 4.98 2.06 4.97
CA TYR A 294 3.77 1.35 5.42
C TYR A 294 2.80 2.28 6.16
N GLY A 295 1.51 1.98 6.10
CA GLY A 295 0.49 2.63 6.94
C GLY A 295 0.32 1.94 8.29
N GLU A 296 0.18 0.62 8.26
CA GLU A 296 0.02 -0.27 9.42
C GLU A 296 0.91 -1.50 9.27
N MET A 297 1.43 -2.00 10.39
CA MET A 297 2.29 -3.17 10.43
C MET A 297 2.16 -3.90 11.77
N ASP A 298 2.32 -5.21 11.75
CA ASP A 298 2.22 -6.10 12.91
C ASP A 298 3.39 -5.99 13.91
N VAL A 299 4.43 -5.25 13.57
CA VAL A 299 5.64 -5.06 14.39
C VAL A 299 5.87 -3.57 14.68
N ASP A 300 5.92 -3.19 15.95
CA ASP A 300 6.13 -1.79 16.38
C ASP A 300 7.58 -1.31 16.26
N LYS A 301 8.56 -2.20 16.47
CA LYS A 301 9.99 -1.89 16.48
C LYS A 301 10.78 -2.88 15.66
N LEU A 302 11.06 -2.52 14.41
CA LEU A 302 11.96 -3.31 13.56
C LEU A 302 13.41 -3.12 13.96
N LYS A 303 14.10 -4.25 14.15
CA LYS A 303 15.56 -4.33 14.28
C LYS A 303 16.10 -5.27 13.20
N PHE A 304 16.13 -4.80 11.96
CA PHE A 304 16.69 -5.55 10.83
C PHE A 304 17.68 -4.65 10.08
N PRO A 305 18.97 -5.00 10.04
CA PRO A 305 20.01 -4.09 9.55
C PRO A 305 19.88 -3.76 8.07
N ASN A 306 19.24 -4.64 7.29
CA ASN A 306 19.00 -4.45 5.87
C ASN A 306 17.62 -3.83 5.55
N VAL A 307 16.85 -3.40 6.55
CA VAL A 307 15.51 -2.84 6.35
C VAL A 307 15.41 -1.42 6.89
N THR A 308 15.10 -0.47 6.00
CA THR A 308 14.71 0.89 6.35
C THR A 308 13.19 0.99 6.30
N ALA A 309 12.52 1.04 7.45
CA ALA A 309 11.06 1.10 7.53
C ALA A 309 10.57 2.48 7.95
N VAL A 310 9.58 3.02 7.24
CA VAL A 310 8.99 4.34 7.48
C VAL A 310 7.47 4.23 7.58
N ASN A 311 6.92 4.58 8.74
CA ASN A 311 5.47 4.69 8.92
C ASN A 311 4.95 5.98 8.29
N VAL A 312 4.10 5.87 7.27
CA VAL A 312 3.53 7.01 6.55
C VAL A 312 2.14 7.30 7.10
N LYS A 313 2.02 8.40 7.84
CA LYS A 313 0.74 8.87 8.36
C LYS A 313 0.12 9.89 7.39
N PRO A 314 -1.12 9.68 6.92
CA PRO A 314 -1.80 10.68 6.10
C PRO A 314 -2.04 11.96 6.92
N PRO A 315 -2.01 13.15 6.29
CA PRO A 315 -2.16 14.42 7.00
C PRO A 315 -3.59 14.65 7.53
N SER A 316 -4.58 13.96 6.95
CA SER A 316 -5.98 14.00 7.39
C SER A 316 -6.32 12.72 8.16
N PRO A 317 -7.09 12.80 9.27
CA PRO A 317 -7.55 11.62 10.01
C PRO A 317 -8.51 10.73 9.20
N PHE A 318 -9.06 11.26 8.10
CA PHE A 318 -9.90 10.52 7.15
C PHE A 318 -9.13 10.03 5.92
N GLY A 319 -7.82 10.29 5.88
CA GLY A 319 -6.92 9.83 4.83
C GLY A 319 -6.40 8.42 5.09
N SER A 320 -5.86 7.80 4.05
CA SER A 320 -5.11 6.54 4.17
C SER A 320 -3.89 6.57 3.26
N HIS A 321 -2.83 5.87 3.66
CA HIS A 321 -1.72 5.52 2.77
C HIS A 321 -2.06 4.18 2.10
N HIS A 322 -2.69 4.22 0.94
CA HIS A 322 -3.35 3.06 0.33
C HIS A 322 -2.61 2.47 -0.89
N THR A 323 -1.59 3.17 -1.38
CA THR A 323 -0.70 2.72 -2.46
C THR A 323 -0.08 1.37 -2.17
N LYS A 324 0.05 0.56 -3.22
CA LYS A 324 0.59 -0.80 -3.23
C LYS A 324 1.48 -0.92 -4.46
N MET A 325 2.76 -0.62 -4.25
CA MET A 325 3.74 -0.50 -5.32
C MET A 325 5.08 -0.98 -4.83
N CYS A 326 5.86 -1.63 -5.69
CA CYS A 326 7.26 -1.89 -5.43
C CYS A 326 8.16 -1.46 -6.59
N VAL A 327 9.37 -1.01 -6.25
CA VAL A 327 10.44 -0.73 -7.22
C VAL A 327 11.59 -1.68 -6.92
N MET A 328 12.01 -2.44 -7.91
CA MET A 328 13.16 -3.34 -7.83
C MET A 328 14.31 -2.71 -8.60
N ALA A 329 15.44 -2.53 -7.94
CA ALA A 329 16.68 -2.08 -8.57
C ALA A 329 17.65 -3.25 -8.67
N TYR A 330 18.21 -3.45 -9.84
CA TYR A 330 19.11 -4.55 -10.14
C TYR A 330 20.56 -4.06 -10.26
N ARG A 331 21.52 -4.97 -10.08
CA ARG A 331 22.96 -4.62 -10.04
C ARG A 331 23.51 -4.04 -11.33
N ASP A 332 22.87 -4.30 -12.46
CA ASP A 332 23.22 -3.71 -13.76
C ASP A 332 22.71 -2.27 -13.92
N GLY A 333 22.09 -1.70 -12.87
CA GLY A 333 21.52 -0.35 -12.85
C GLY A 333 20.13 -0.27 -13.46
N SER A 334 19.59 -1.37 -13.99
CA SER A 334 18.20 -1.42 -14.47
C SER A 334 17.21 -1.42 -13.30
N VAL A 335 15.98 -1.05 -13.60
CA VAL A 335 14.88 -1.05 -12.62
C VAL A 335 13.63 -1.70 -13.19
N ARG A 336 12.76 -2.16 -12.30
CA ARG A 336 11.41 -2.59 -12.63
C ARG A 336 10.42 -2.02 -11.63
N VAL A 337 9.25 -1.62 -12.11
CA VAL A 337 8.16 -1.08 -11.29
C VAL A 337 7.00 -2.07 -11.30
N CYS A 338 6.44 -2.33 -10.12
CA CYS A 338 5.24 -3.14 -9.95
C CYS A 338 4.18 -2.33 -9.25
N VAL A 339 2.99 -2.22 -9.83
CA VAL A 339 1.81 -1.61 -9.18
C VAL A 339 0.77 -2.72 -9.01
N HIS A 340 0.30 -2.93 -7.78
CA HIS A 340 -0.63 -4.01 -7.47
C HIS A 340 -1.74 -3.58 -6.51
N THR A 341 -2.68 -4.47 -6.21
CA THR A 341 -3.81 -4.16 -5.31
C THR A 341 -3.77 -4.89 -3.97
N ALA A 342 -2.80 -5.78 -3.79
CA ALA A 342 -2.61 -6.56 -2.57
C ALA A 342 -1.86 -5.79 -1.47
N ASN A 343 -2.33 -5.90 -0.23
CA ASN A 343 -1.53 -5.63 0.95
C ASN A 343 -0.40 -6.67 1.09
N LEU A 344 0.63 -6.37 1.87
CA LEU A 344 1.71 -7.33 2.15
C LEU A 344 1.34 -8.20 3.36
N VAL A 345 0.19 -8.86 3.27
CA VAL A 345 -0.37 -9.76 4.27
C VAL A 345 -0.81 -11.05 3.60
N GLU A 346 -0.70 -12.19 4.27
CA GLU A 346 -0.92 -13.49 3.64
C GLU A 346 -2.31 -13.60 3.01
N SER A 347 -3.34 -13.17 3.75
CA SER A 347 -4.74 -13.24 3.31
C SER A 347 -5.01 -12.50 1.99
N ASP A 348 -4.20 -11.51 1.62
CA ASP A 348 -4.35 -10.78 0.35
C ASP A 348 -3.80 -11.53 -0.86
N TRP A 349 -2.92 -12.51 -0.64
CA TRP A 349 -2.27 -13.33 -1.68
C TRP A 349 -2.77 -14.78 -1.70
N ASP A 350 -3.71 -15.11 -0.82
CA ASP A 350 -4.27 -16.44 -0.64
C ASP A 350 -5.56 -16.65 -1.46
N ASN A 351 -6.73 -16.30 -0.90
CA ASN A 351 -8.04 -16.51 -1.52
C ASN A 351 -8.73 -15.23 -2.02
N ARG A 352 -7.97 -14.15 -2.24
CA ARG A 352 -8.47 -12.87 -2.76
C ARG A 352 -8.04 -12.64 -4.21
N VAL A 353 -8.90 -11.98 -4.98
CA VAL A 353 -8.54 -11.53 -6.33
C VAL A 353 -7.83 -10.20 -6.24
N GLN A 354 -6.57 -10.18 -6.68
CA GLN A 354 -5.74 -8.98 -6.81
C GLN A 354 -5.29 -8.83 -8.26
N GLY A 355 -5.00 -7.59 -8.65
CA GLY A 355 -4.33 -7.29 -9.91
C GLY A 355 -2.90 -6.86 -9.67
N VAL A 356 -2.02 -7.20 -10.62
CA VAL A 356 -0.61 -6.82 -10.65
C VAL A 356 -0.27 -6.34 -12.05
N TRP A 357 0.26 -5.12 -12.16
CA TRP A 357 0.98 -4.67 -13.34
C TRP A 357 2.48 -4.71 -13.02
N LEU A 358 3.24 -5.47 -13.80
CA LEU A 358 4.68 -5.65 -13.63
C LEU A 358 5.39 -5.11 -14.86
N SER A 359 6.04 -3.96 -14.76
CA SER A 359 6.66 -3.29 -15.92
C SER A 359 7.66 -4.21 -16.64
N PRO A 360 7.91 -3.99 -17.94
CA PRO A 360 9.18 -4.37 -18.57
C PRO A 360 10.39 -3.92 -17.76
N LEU A 361 11.54 -4.54 -18.03
CA LEU A 361 12.81 -4.08 -17.48
C LEU A 361 13.12 -2.70 -18.08
N CYS A 362 13.39 -1.72 -17.23
CA CYS A 362 13.84 -0.38 -17.63
C CYS A 362 15.37 -0.34 -17.51
N PRO A 363 16.14 -0.42 -18.61
CA PRO A 363 17.61 -0.50 -18.56
C PRO A 363 18.27 0.73 -17.95
N ALA A 364 19.52 0.62 -17.52
CA ALA A 364 20.31 1.77 -17.11
C ALA A 364 20.61 2.70 -18.30
N LEU A 365 20.53 4.01 -18.08
CA LEU A 365 20.98 5.02 -19.04
C LEU A 365 22.51 5.20 -18.96
N PRO A 366 23.20 5.43 -20.10
CA PRO A 366 24.62 5.79 -20.12
C PRO A 366 24.96 6.99 -19.23
N LEU A 367 26.13 6.98 -18.58
CA LEU A 367 26.52 7.96 -17.54
C LEU A 367 26.41 9.42 -17.99
N ASP A 368 26.75 9.69 -19.23
CA ASP A 368 26.76 10.99 -19.92
C ASP A 368 25.37 11.47 -20.40
N THR A 369 24.33 10.66 -20.23
CA THR A 369 22.98 11.00 -20.70
C THR A 369 22.33 12.10 -19.83
N ASP A 370 21.59 13.01 -20.49
CA ASP A 370 20.83 14.07 -19.83
C ASP A 370 19.82 13.53 -18.81
N SER A 371 19.56 14.32 -17.76
CA SER A 371 18.66 13.98 -16.67
C SER A 371 17.19 13.74 -17.07
N THR A 372 16.76 14.25 -18.23
CA THR A 372 15.41 14.12 -18.79
C THR A 372 15.25 12.94 -19.75
N ALA A 373 16.34 12.26 -20.10
CA ALA A 373 16.30 11.16 -21.06
C ALA A 373 15.58 9.92 -20.53
N GLY A 374 15.22 9.03 -21.46
CA GLY A 374 14.54 7.78 -21.15
C GLY A 374 13.14 7.98 -20.59
N GLU A 375 12.46 9.07 -20.96
CA GLU A 375 11.04 9.25 -20.69
C GLU A 375 10.19 8.39 -21.65
N SER A 376 9.10 7.86 -21.13
CA SER A 376 8.08 7.12 -21.85
C SER A 376 7.19 8.05 -22.71
N PRO A 377 6.54 7.53 -23.78
CA PRO A 377 5.53 8.28 -24.53
C PRO A 377 4.30 8.69 -23.68
N THR A 378 4.16 8.14 -22.47
CA THR A 378 3.03 8.38 -21.56
C THR A 378 3.38 9.28 -20.37
N ASN A 379 4.60 9.84 -20.32
CA ASN A 379 5.11 10.65 -19.21
C ASN A 379 5.18 9.89 -17.86
N PHE A 380 5.21 8.56 -17.91
CA PHE A 380 5.21 7.68 -16.74
C PHE A 380 6.38 7.94 -15.80
N LYS A 381 7.61 8.12 -16.32
CA LYS A 381 8.82 8.26 -15.49
C LYS A 381 8.73 9.54 -14.66
N GLN A 382 8.41 10.66 -15.29
CA GLN A 382 8.21 11.93 -14.62
C GLN A 382 7.05 11.88 -13.62
N ASP A 383 5.89 11.31 -14.00
CA ASP A 383 4.74 11.21 -13.10
C ASP A 383 5.04 10.35 -11.86
N LEU A 384 5.77 9.24 -12.00
CA LEU A 384 6.21 8.39 -10.90
C LEU A 384 7.21 9.13 -9.97
N MET A 385 8.20 9.84 -10.54
CA MET A 385 9.16 10.61 -9.73
C MET A 385 8.47 11.76 -8.98
N LEU A 386 7.51 12.44 -9.61
CA LEU A 386 6.70 13.47 -8.95
C LEU A 386 5.89 12.89 -7.79
N TYR A 387 5.29 11.71 -7.99
CA TYR A 387 4.55 11.00 -6.95
C TYR A 387 5.44 10.63 -5.75
N LEU A 388 6.63 10.03 -6.00
CA LEU A 388 7.56 9.72 -4.92
C LEU A 388 8.07 10.98 -4.20
N SER A 389 8.29 12.07 -4.94
CA SER A 389 8.72 13.35 -4.36
C SER A 389 7.65 13.97 -3.45
N ALA A 390 6.36 13.70 -3.70
CA ALA A 390 5.25 14.24 -2.92
C ALA A 390 5.23 13.73 -1.46
N TYR A 391 5.87 12.60 -1.17
CA TYR A 391 6.05 12.10 0.20
C TYR A 391 6.94 13.00 1.06
N ARG A 392 7.89 13.73 0.43
CA ARG A 392 8.89 14.56 1.13
C ARG A 392 9.73 13.77 2.15
N LEU A 393 10.04 12.51 1.83
CA LEU A 393 10.86 11.62 2.65
C LEU A 393 12.27 11.49 2.07
N PRO A 394 13.35 11.70 2.86
CA PRO A 394 14.72 11.54 2.38
C PRO A 394 15.03 10.11 1.94
N GLU A 395 14.38 9.10 2.53
CA GLU A 395 14.54 7.68 2.20
C GLU A 395 14.15 7.36 0.76
N LEU A 396 13.36 8.21 0.11
CA LEU A 396 12.96 8.07 -1.30
C LEU A 396 13.94 8.73 -2.29
N GLN A 397 14.88 9.57 -1.84
CA GLN A 397 15.84 10.23 -2.74
C GLN A 397 16.76 9.25 -3.49
N PRO A 398 17.27 8.17 -2.87
CA PRO A 398 18.02 7.14 -3.60
C PRO A 398 17.17 6.46 -4.69
N TRP A 399 15.88 6.26 -4.43
CA TRP A 399 14.94 5.64 -5.38
C TRP A 399 14.63 6.56 -6.55
N ILE A 400 14.35 7.83 -6.29
CA ILE A 400 14.15 8.85 -7.33
C ILE A 400 15.40 8.96 -8.21
N SER A 401 16.59 8.90 -7.61
CA SER A 401 17.87 8.92 -8.36
C SER A 401 18.05 7.69 -9.25
N LYS A 402 17.70 6.48 -8.76
CA LYS A 402 17.71 5.25 -9.56
C LYS A 402 16.73 5.35 -10.74
N LEU A 403 15.50 5.80 -10.50
CA LEU A 403 14.49 6.00 -11.55
C LEU A 403 14.95 7.00 -12.61
N ARG A 404 15.55 8.13 -12.19
CA ARG A 404 16.11 9.15 -13.09
C ARG A 404 17.16 8.54 -14.04
N ARG A 405 17.93 7.57 -13.56
CA ARG A 405 19.01 6.91 -14.30
C ARG A 405 18.57 5.68 -15.11
N ALA A 406 17.28 5.36 -15.16
CA ALA A 406 16.76 4.26 -15.96
C ALA A 406 15.93 4.74 -17.16
N ASP A 407 15.90 3.93 -18.22
CA ASP A 407 15.18 4.18 -19.46
C ASP A 407 13.77 3.55 -19.41
N PHE A 408 12.76 4.42 -19.42
CA PHE A 408 11.34 4.08 -19.41
C PHE A 408 10.69 4.23 -20.81
N SER A 409 11.47 4.47 -21.86
CA SER A 409 10.97 4.72 -23.23
C SER A 409 9.97 3.68 -23.75
N HIS A 410 10.07 2.44 -23.27
CA HIS A 410 9.21 1.33 -23.66
C HIS A 410 7.91 1.21 -22.84
N ILE A 411 7.75 1.99 -21.77
CA ILE A 411 6.54 1.97 -20.94
C ILE A 411 5.39 2.62 -21.71
N ASN A 412 4.28 1.90 -21.82
CA ASN A 412 3.13 2.27 -22.64
C ASN A 412 1.83 2.49 -21.83
N VAL A 413 1.94 2.58 -20.51
CA VAL A 413 0.82 2.86 -19.60
C VAL A 413 0.95 4.25 -19.00
N PHE A 414 -0.18 4.88 -18.67
CA PHE A 414 -0.19 6.15 -17.93
C PHE A 414 -0.17 5.90 -16.43
N PHE A 415 0.62 6.69 -15.69
CA PHE A 415 0.61 6.66 -14.23
C PHE A 415 -0.46 7.61 -13.68
N VAL A 416 -1.41 7.08 -12.92
CA VAL A 416 -2.46 7.86 -12.26
C VAL A 416 -2.41 7.57 -10.77
N ALA A 417 -2.19 8.61 -9.97
CA ALA A 417 -2.06 8.50 -8.54
C ALA A 417 -2.81 9.62 -7.81
N SER A 418 -2.90 9.49 -6.49
CA SER A 418 -3.43 10.51 -5.61
C SER A 418 -2.44 10.89 -4.54
N THR A 419 -2.35 12.19 -4.25
CA THR A 419 -1.58 12.73 -3.12
C THR A 419 -2.48 13.63 -2.27
N PRO A 420 -2.43 13.54 -0.92
CA PRO A 420 -3.20 14.41 -0.04
C PRO A 420 -2.86 15.88 -0.26
N GLY A 421 -3.89 16.73 -0.30
CA GLY A 421 -3.71 18.16 -0.47
C GLY A 421 -4.88 18.83 -1.19
N SER A 422 -4.81 20.16 -1.27
CA SER A 422 -5.66 20.98 -2.12
C SER A 422 -4.86 21.38 -3.36
N HIS A 423 -5.26 20.90 -4.53
CA HIS A 423 -4.54 21.12 -5.79
C HIS A 423 -5.26 22.19 -6.63
N LYS A 424 -4.51 23.14 -7.20
CA LYS A 424 -5.01 24.32 -7.92
C LYS A 424 -4.17 24.62 -9.16
N GLY A 425 -4.73 25.38 -10.09
CA GLY A 425 -4.00 25.93 -11.24
C GLY A 425 -3.35 24.81 -12.06
N VAL A 426 -2.04 24.90 -12.27
CA VAL A 426 -1.23 23.92 -13.02
C VAL A 426 -1.14 22.54 -12.36
N ASP A 427 -1.57 22.40 -11.11
CA ASP A 427 -1.61 21.13 -10.39
C ASP A 427 -3.02 20.50 -10.38
N SER A 428 -4.04 21.21 -10.88
CA SER A 428 -5.44 20.79 -10.76
C SER A 428 -5.75 19.46 -11.45
N ASP A 429 -5.01 19.10 -12.51
CA ASP A 429 -5.20 17.84 -13.24
C ASP A 429 -4.08 16.82 -13.00
N ARG A 430 -3.28 16.97 -11.93
CA ARG A 430 -2.16 16.06 -11.64
C ARG A 430 -2.55 14.80 -10.91
N TRP A 431 -3.65 14.82 -10.17
CA TRP A 431 -4.02 13.74 -9.24
C TRP A 431 -5.48 13.30 -9.37
N GLY A 432 -5.78 12.10 -8.86
CA GLY A 432 -7.13 11.60 -8.71
C GLY A 432 -7.95 11.55 -10.00
N HIS A 433 -9.25 11.86 -9.90
CA HIS A 433 -10.15 11.79 -11.05
C HIS A 433 -9.87 12.89 -12.09
N ALA A 434 -9.24 14.00 -11.68
CA ALA A 434 -8.89 15.08 -12.59
C ALA A 434 -7.78 14.66 -13.57
N LYS A 435 -6.73 13.99 -13.07
CA LYS A 435 -5.69 13.36 -13.92
C LYS A 435 -6.29 12.36 -14.89
N LEU A 436 -7.14 11.46 -14.41
CA LEU A 436 -7.82 10.49 -15.26
C LEU A 436 -8.64 11.20 -16.35
N SER A 437 -9.44 12.20 -15.99
CA SER A 437 -10.24 12.96 -16.95
C SER A 437 -9.38 13.64 -18.02
N SER A 438 -8.27 14.27 -17.62
CA SER A 438 -7.31 14.94 -18.52
C SER A 438 -6.70 13.95 -19.51
N LEU A 439 -6.32 12.76 -19.07
CA LEU A 439 -5.77 11.71 -19.92
C LEU A 439 -6.81 11.15 -20.90
N LEU A 440 -8.02 10.82 -20.42
CA LEU A 440 -9.07 10.26 -21.26
C LEU A 440 -9.47 11.21 -22.39
N LYS A 441 -9.60 12.51 -22.10
CA LYS A 441 -9.92 13.53 -23.12
C LYS A 441 -8.85 13.67 -24.21
N ARG A 442 -7.57 13.39 -23.87
CA ARG A 442 -6.43 13.57 -24.78
C ARG A 442 -6.08 12.32 -25.57
N HIS A 443 -6.29 11.14 -25.00
CA HIS A 443 -5.70 9.90 -25.52
C HIS A 443 -6.72 8.82 -25.88
N VAL A 444 -7.98 8.93 -25.45
CA VAL A 444 -8.99 7.91 -25.74
C VAL A 444 -9.86 8.35 -26.90
N GLN A 445 -9.87 7.54 -27.95
CA GLN A 445 -10.82 7.63 -29.05
C GLN A 445 -11.81 6.47 -28.94
N ILE A 446 -13.11 6.77 -29.00
CA ILE A 446 -14.16 5.74 -29.04
C ILE A 446 -14.79 5.82 -30.43
N THR A 447 -14.36 4.92 -31.32
CA THR A 447 -14.94 4.77 -32.65
C THR A 447 -15.97 3.64 -32.61
N PRO A 448 -17.27 3.90 -32.79
CA PRO A 448 -18.26 2.83 -32.82
C PRO A 448 -18.01 1.90 -34.01
N LYS A 449 -17.93 0.58 -33.76
CA LYS A 449 -17.97 -0.43 -34.85
C LYS A 449 -19.38 -0.61 -35.42
N SER A 450 -20.40 -0.14 -34.70
CA SER A 450 -21.81 -0.22 -35.05
C SER A 450 -22.37 1.18 -35.31
N SER A 451 -23.47 1.28 -36.06
CA SER A 451 -24.26 2.52 -36.24
C SER A 451 -24.81 3.10 -34.92
N SER A 452 -24.67 2.39 -33.79
CA SER A 452 -25.01 2.90 -32.47
C SER A 452 -24.02 3.96 -31.97
N PRO A 453 -24.49 5.10 -31.41
CA PRO A 453 -23.62 6.20 -31.02
C PRO A 453 -22.74 5.85 -29.79
N PRO A 454 -21.57 6.52 -29.61
CA PRO A 454 -20.65 6.30 -28.48
C PRO A 454 -21.24 6.37 -27.05
N PRO A 455 -22.36 7.07 -26.75
CA PRO A 455 -22.99 7.03 -25.43
C PRO A 455 -23.45 5.64 -24.98
N SER A 456 -23.50 4.67 -25.91
CA SER A 456 -23.81 3.26 -25.62
C SER A 456 -22.68 2.51 -24.89
N TRP A 457 -21.42 2.95 -25.02
CA TRP A 457 -20.30 2.34 -24.30
C TRP A 457 -20.44 2.67 -22.83
N GLN A 458 -20.42 1.66 -21.97
CA GLN A 458 -20.70 1.81 -20.54
C GLN A 458 -19.43 1.89 -19.71
N ILE A 459 -19.49 2.60 -18.59
CA ILE A 459 -18.43 2.59 -17.58
C ILE A 459 -18.72 1.44 -16.62
N ILE A 460 -17.72 0.59 -16.37
CA ILE A 460 -17.75 -0.38 -15.28
C ILE A 460 -16.74 0.08 -14.23
N ALA A 461 -17.24 0.37 -13.04
CA ALA A 461 -16.45 0.57 -11.84
C ALA A 461 -16.52 -0.70 -11.00
N GLN A 462 -15.39 -1.12 -10.44
CA GLN A 462 -15.31 -2.24 -9.50
C GLN A 462 -14.34 -1.83 -8.39
N CYS A 463 -14.76 -2.00 -7.15
CA CYS A 463 -13.94 -1.71 -5.98
C CYS A 463 -14.23 -2.67 -4.83
N SER A 464 -13.40 -2.62 -3.79
CA SER A 464 -13.57 -3.42 -2.57
C SER A 464 -14.11 -2.59 -1.40
N SER A 465 -14.13 -1.27 -1.48
CA SER A 465 -14.71 -0.38 -0.45
C SER A 465 -15.48 0.78 -1.07
N ILE A 466 -16.51 1.23 -0.35
CA ILE A 466 -17.38 2.35 -0.76
C ILE A 466 -17.41 3.39 0.37
N GLY A 467 -17.02 4.62 0.04
CA GLY A 467 -17.08 5.77 0.94
C GLY A 467 -18.45 6.48 0.96
N SER A 468 -18.53 7.59 1.68
CA SER A 468 -19.70 8.48 1.65
C SER A 468 -19.71 9.31 0.37
N LEU A 469 -20.65 9.04 -0.52
CA LEU A 469 -20.73 9.63 -1.86
C LEU A 469 -21.61 10.88 -1.91
N GLY A 470 -22.51 11.04 -0.94
CA GLY A 470 -23.43 12.18 -0.83
C GLY A 470 -24.90 11.77 -0.91
N PRO A 471 -25.82 12.70 -0.63
CA PRO A 471 -27.25 12.39 -0.46
C PRO A 471 -27.97 12.00 -1.78
N GLN A 472 -27.39 12.37 -2.93
CA GLN A 472 -27.97 12.08 -4.25
C GLN A 472 -26.86 11.73 -5.27
N PRO A 473 -27.18 11.00 -6.37
CA PRO A 473 -26.17 10.56 -7.32
C PRO A 473 -25.32 11.70 -7.91
N THR A 474 -25.95 12.85 -8.18
CA THR A 474 -25.31 14.03 -8.77
C THR A 474 -24.36 14.76 -7.83
N ALA A 475 -24.37 14.46 -6.52
CA ALA A 475 -23.53 15.14 -5.54
C ALA A 475 -22.03 14.85 -5.71
N TRP A 476 -21.66 13.68 -6.25
CA TRP A 476 -20.25 13.35 -6.52
C TRP A 476 -20.09 12.17 -7.49
N PHE A 477 -20.83 11.07 -7.26
CA PHE A 477 -20.67 9.84 -8.05
C PHE A 477 -20.98 10.06 -9.54
N CYS A 478 -22.15 10.62 -9.84
CA CYS A 478 -22.52 10.97 -11.21
C CYS A 478 -22.06 12.38 -11.62
N GLY A 479 -21.90 13.29 -10.65
CA GLY A 479 -21.53 14.69 -10.91
C GLY A 479 -20.05 14.90 -11.22
N GLU A 480 -19.17 14.10 -10.61
CA GLU A 480 -17.72 14.25 -10.74
C GLU A 480 -17.07 12.98 -11.31
N VAL A 481 -17.21 11.84 -10.63
CA VAL A 481 -16.49 10.60 -11.01
C VAL A 481 -16.95 10.06 -12.36
N LYS A 482 -18.26 9.89 -12.57
CA LYS A 482 -18.81 9.47 -13.86
C LYS A 482 -18.39 10.45 -14.96
N GLN A 483 -18.47 11.76 -14.72
CA GLN A 483 -18.07 12.76 -15.71
C GLN A 483 -16.59 12.66 -16.07
N ALA A 484 -15.72 12.49 -15.08
CA ALA A 484 -14.29 12.28 -15.29
C ALA A 484 -14.02 11.05 -16.17
N MET A 485 -14.67 9.92 -15.85
CA MET A 485 -14.54 8.64 -16.57
C MET A 485 -15.28 8.60 -17.92
N SER A 486 -16.09 9.61 -18.23
CA SER A 486 -16.82 9.70 -19.51
C SER A 486 -15.97 10.25 -20.65
N GLY A 487 -14.80 10.81 -20.33
CA GLY A 487 -13.93 11.51 -21.29
C GLY A 487 -13.50 10.68 -22.50
N GLY A 488 -13.26 11.40 -23.59
CA GLY A 488 -12.73 10.90 -24.87
C GLY A 488 -12.63 12.04 -25.87
N MET A 489 -11.76 11.90 -26.87
CA MET A 489 -11.56 12.88 -27.93
C MET A 489 -12.87 13.11 -28.69
N GLY A 490 -13.30 14.37 -28.79
CA GLY A 490 -14.54 14.75 -29.50
C GLY A 490 -15.84 14.35 -28.81
N LEU A 491 -15.82 13.82 -27.57
CA LEU A 491 -17.03 13.38 -26.86
C LEU A 491 -17.63 14.44 -25.92
N ALA A 492 -17.08 15.66 -25.87
CA ALA A 492 -17.43 16.68 -24.88
C ALA A 492 -18.91 17.12 -24.94
N LEU A 493 -19.55 17.06 -26.11
CA LEU A 493 -20.95 17.45 -26.32
C LEU A 493 -21.94 16.28 -26.25
N GLN A 494 -21.46 15.06 -25.97
CA GLN A 494 -22.30 13.87 -25.95
C GLN A 494 -22.86 13.62 -24.54
N SER A 495 -23.99 12.91 -24.48
CA SER A 495 -24.55 12.47 -23.20
C SER A 495 -23.60 11.52 -22.49
N ALA A 496 -23.53 11.65 -21.16
CA ALA A 496 -22.64 10.83 -20.36
C ALA A 496 -23.16 9.37 -20.30
N PRO A 497 -22.31 8.37 -20.56
CA PRO A 497 -22.67 6.95 -20.59
C PRO A 497 -23.29 6.41 -19.30
N PRO A 498 -23.97 5.26 -19.34
CA PRO A 498 -24.31 4.54 -18.12
C PRO A 498 -23.04 4.14 -17.34
N ILE A 499 -23.14 4.16 -16.02
CA ILE A 499 -22.12 3.64 -15.10
C ILE A 499 -22.70 2.50 -14.29
N ARG A 500 -21.95 1.40 -14.17
CA ARG A 500 -22.30 0.22 -13.38
C ARG A 500 -21.23 -0.01 -12.33
N LEU A 501 -21.62 -0.32 -11.11
CA LEU A 501 -20.73 -0.57 -9.98
C LEU A 501 -20.78 -2.04 -9.58
N VAL A 502 -19.71 -2.78 -9.83
CA VAL A 502 -19.56 -4.16 -9.36
C VAL A 502 -19.07 -4.14 -7.92
N TYR A 503 -19.85 -4.73 -7.02
CA TYR A 503 -19.52 -4.91 -5.61
C TYR A 503 -20.14 -6.23 -5.11
N PRO A 504 -19.43 -7.04 -4.30
CA PRO A 504 -19.94 -8.36 -3.89
C PRO A 504 -21.25 -8.27 -3.10
N THR A 505 -22.17 -9.19 -3.43
CA THR A 505 -23.41 -9.40 -2.68
C THR A 505 -23.15 -10.23 -1.42
N PHE A 506 -24.15 -10.32 -0.53
CA PHE A 506 -24.10 -11.25 0.60
C PHE A 506 -23.83 -12.69 0.15
N ASP A 507 -24.52 -13.16 -0.90
CA ASP A 507 -24.36 -14.53 -1.42
C ASP A 507 -22.96 -14.76 -2.01
N ASN A 508 -22.38 -13.74 -2.66
CA ASN A 508 -20.99 -13.81 -3.11
C ASN A 508 -20.03 -14.05 -1.94
N VAL A 509 -20.21 -13.33 -0.83
CA VAL A 509 -19.37 -13.47 0.36
C VAL A 509 -19.61 -14.81 1.05
N ALA A 510 -20.87 -15.15 1.33
CA ALA A 510 -21.24 -16.40 1.98
C ALA A 510 -20.78 -17.65 1.21
N GLY A 511 -20.84 -17.61 -0.13
CA GLY A 511 -20.38 -18.68 -1.01
C GLY A 511 -18.88 -18.64 -1.37
N SER A 512 -18.12 -17.68 -0.84
CA SER A 512 -16.68 -17.54 -1.12
C SER A 512 -15.86 -18.68 -0.51
N TYR A 513 -14.59 -18.81 -0.88
CA TYR A 513 -13.68 -19.78 -0.25
C TYR A 513 -13.46 -19.50 1.24
N ASP A 514 -13.52 -18.23 1.65
CA ASP A 514 -13.34 -17.80 3.05
C ASP A 514 -14.68 -17.66 3.80
N GLY A 515 -15.81 -18.01 3.17
CA GLY A 515 -17.15 -17.76 3.70
C GLY A 515 -17.34 -16.30 4.14
N LEU A 516 -17.98 -16.08 5.30
CA LEU A 516 -18.23 -14.72 5.81
C LEU A 516 -16.95 -13.94 6.15
N LEU A 517 -15.82 -14.62 6.40
CA LEU A 517 -14.54 -13.95 6.64
C LEU A 517 -14.01 -13.25 5.38
N GLY A 518 -14.43 -13.69 4.18
CA GLY A 518 -14.15 -13.02 2.92
C GLY A 518 -14.67 -11.57 2.87
N GLY A 519 -15.70 -11.25 3.68
CA GLY A 519 -16.21 -9.89 3.83
C GLY A 519 -15.27 -8.93 4.54
N GLY A 520 -14.22 -9.42 5.22
CA GLY A 520 -13.26 -8.61 5.94
C GLY A 520 -12.45 -7.64 5.06
N CYS A 521 -12.33 -7.94 3.76
CA CYS A 521 -11.66 -7.09 2.78
C CYS A 521 -12.62 -6.15 2.03
N LEU A 522 -13.90 -6.13 2.43
CA LEU A 522 -14.97 -5.39 1.78
C LEU A 522 -15.58 -4.28 2.66
N PRO A 523 -14.83 -3.23 3.07
CA PRO A 523 -15.39 -2.19 3.93
C PRO A 523 -16.51 -1.38 3.25
N TYR A 524 -17.75 -1.64 3.64
CA TYR A 524 -18.90 -0.78 3.36
C TYR A 524 -19.88 -0.84 4.54
N SER A 525 -19.85 0.18 5.39
CA SER A 525 -20.62 0.16 6.64
C SER A 525 -22.10 0.46 6.41
N LYS A 526 -22.97 -0.13 7.25
CA LYS A 526 -24.41 0.20 7.30
C LYS A 526 -24.65 1.71 7.41
N LYS A 527 -23.93 2.39 8.31
CA LYS A 527 -23.99 3.85 8.52
C LYS A 527 -23.63 4.66 7.26
N THR A 528 -22.70 4.16 6.45
CA THR A 528 -22.38 4.77 5.14
C THR A 528 -23.50 4.51 4.15
N HIS A 529 -24.02 3.29 4.08
CA HIS A 529 -25.09 2.90 3.16
C HIS A 529 -26.38 3.68 3.36
N GLU A 530 -26.82 3.85 4.61
CA GLU A 530 -28.05 4.58 4.97
C GLU A 530 -28.07 6.03 4.47
N LYS A 531 -26.90 6.64 4.22
CA LYS A 531 -26.77 8.00 3.67
C LYS A 531 -26.90 8.06 2.14
N GLN A 532 -26.91 6.92 1.47
CA GLN A 532 -26.87 6.82 0.00
C GLN A 532 -27.62 5.57 -0.53
N PRO A 533 -28.89 5.33 -0.12
CA PRO A 533 -29.65 4.16 -0.60
C PRO A 533 -29.83 4.17 -2.13
N TRP A 534 -29.80 5.36 -2.74
CA TRP A 534 -29.81 5.53 -4.20
C TRP A 534 -28.69 4.76 -4.91
N LEU A 535 -27.62 4.35 -4.23
CA LEU A 535 -26.53 3.62 -4.85
C LEU A 535 -26.95 2.22 -5.34
N GLN A 536 -27.98 1.63 -4.73
CA GLN A 536 -28.47 0.29 -5.07
C GLN A 536 -28.82 0.14 -6.55
N GLN A 537 -29.33 1.20 -7.21
CA GLN A 537 -29.68 1.19 -8.63
C GLN A 537 -28.46 1.00 -9.57
N TYR A 538 -27.25 1.18 -9.05
CA TYR A 538 -26.00 1.05 -9.82
C TYR A 538 -25.25 -0.24 -9.51
N LEU A 539 -25.68 -1.04 -8.51
CA LEU A 539 -24.93 -2.19 -8.03
C LEU A 539 -25.14 -3.43 -8.91
N TYR A 540 -24.04 -4.14 -9.17
CA TYR A 540 -24.00 -5.42 -9.88
C TYR A 540 -23.17 -6.42 -9.07
N GLN A 541 -23.58 -7.68 -9.12
CA GLN A 541 -22.90 -8.77 -8.41
C GLN A 541 -21.48 -9.02 -8.93
N TRP A 542 -20.61 -9.50 -8.04
CA TRP A 542 -19.29 -9.99 -8.42
C TRP A 542 -19.39 -11.33 -9.13
N LYS A 543 -18.70 -11.46 -10.27
CA LYS A 543 -18.63 -12.70 -11.05
C LYS A 543 -17.35 -12.75 -11.89
N SER A 544 -16.67 -13.90 -11.89
CA SER A 544 -15.41 -14.14 -12.61
C SER A 544 -15.25 -15.62 -12.98
N ASP A 545 -16.30 -16.24 -13.53
CA ASP A 545 -16.32 -17.68 -13.84
C ASP A 545 -15.27 -18.05 -14.89
N SER A 546 -15.16 -17.26 -15.95
CA SER A 546 -14.21 -17.50 -17.05
C SER A 546 -12.74 -17.43 -16.62
N ARG A 547 -12.47 -16.86 -15.44
CA ARG A 547 -11.13 -16.78 -14.82
C ARG A 547 -11.06 -17.53 -13.49
N ASN A 548 -12.00 -18.45 -13.23
CA ASN A 548 -12.01 -19.34 -12.06
C ASN A 548 -11.94 -18.60 -10.70
N ARG A 549 -12.55 -17.42 -10.60
CA ARG A 549 -12.34 -16.47 -9.48
C ARG A 549 -13.61 -15.95 -8.80
N THR A 550 -14.80 -16.41 -9.21
CA THR A 550 -16.07 -15.97 -8.62
C THR A 550 -16.13 -16.16 -7.10
N ARG A 551 -15.55 -17.26 -6.59
CA ARG A 551 -15.52 -17.59 -5.15
C ARG A 551 -14.37 -16.93 -4.38
N ALA A 552 -13.47 -16.22 -5.05
CA ALA A 552 -12.45 -15.40 -4.41
C ALA A 552 -12.95 -13.96 -4.33
N MET A 553 -12.93 -13.36 -3.14
CA MET A 553 -13.45 -11.99 -2.99
C MET A 553 -12.53 -10.97 -3.66
N PRO A 554 -13.08 -9.99 -4.40
CA PRO A 554 -12.28 -9.01 -5.10
C PRO A 554 -11.74 -7.96 -4.13
N HIS A 555 -10.43 -7.99 -3.92
CA HIS A 555 -9.72 -6.86 -3.32
C HIS A 555 -9.05 -5.97 -4.39
N ILE A 556 -8.99 -6.43 -5.64
CA ILE A 556 -8.71 -5.61 -6.82
C ILE A 556 -9.69 -4.43 -6.95
N LYS A 557 -9.23 -3.32 -7.54
CA LYS A 557 -10.07 -2.20 -7.96
C LYS A 557 -9.77 -1.91 -9.42
N THR A 558 -10.81 -1.94 -10.25
CA THR A 558 -10.70 -1.71 -11.68
C THR A 558 -11.78 -0.76 -12.17
N TYR A 559 -11.42 0.12 -13.09
CA TYR A 559 -12.36 0.99 -13.79
C TYR A 559 -12.10 0.85 -15.28
N CYS A 560 -13.15 0.76 -16.08
CA CYS A 560 -13.01 0.65 -17.52
C CYS A 560 -14.21 1.22 -18.28
N ARG A 561 -14.02 1.40 -19.59
CA ARG A 561 -15.08 1.76 -20.53
C ARG A 561 -15.18 0.67 -21.58
N VAL A 562 -16.33 0.01 -21.63
CA VAL A 562 -16.55 -1.21 -22.43
C VAL A 562 -17.63 -1.00 -23.49
N SER A 563 -17.46 -1.66 -24.63
CA SER A 563 -18.43 -1.65 -25.73
C SER A 563 -19.76 -2.31 -25.32
N PRO A 564 -20.88 -1.98 -26.00
CA PRO A 564 -22.19 -2.53 -25.66
C PRO A 564 -22.27 -4.06 -25.68
N ASP A 565 -21.54 -4.68 -26.60
CA ASP A 565 -21.42 -6.14 -26.79
C ASP A 565 -20.35 -6.80 -25.90
N LEU A 566 -19.70 -6.03 -25.03
CA LEU A 566 -18.61 -6.47 -24.14
C LEU A 566 -17.36 -7.02 -24.85
N SER A 567 -17.21 -6.80 -26.16
CA SER A 567 -16.07 -7.32 -26.93
C SER A 567 -14.81 -6.46 -26.86
N GLN A 568 -14.93 -5.18 -26.48
CA GLN A 568 -13.84 -4.21 -26.53
C GLN A 568 -13.80 -3.30 -25.30
N LEU A 569 -12.58 -2.88 -24.95
CA LEU A 569 -12.32 -1.85 -23.93
C LEU A 569 -11.72 -0.63 -24.62
N ALA A 570 -12.28 0.56 -24.35
CA ALA A 570 -11.68 1.82 -24.77
C ALA A 570 -10.53 2.23 -23.85
N TRP A 571 -10.62 1.86 -22.57
CA TRP A 571 -9.54 2.01 -21.59
C TRP A 571 -9.79 1.08 -20.39
N PHE A 572 -8.73 0.79 -19.66
CA PHE A 572 -8.73 -0.01 -18.44
C PHE A 572 -7.77 0.63 -17.42
N HIS A 573 -8.19 0.70 -16.16
CA HIS A 573 -7.44 1.29 -15.07
C HIS A 573 -7.42 0.34 -13.88
N LEU A 574 -6.22 -0.20 -13.57
CA LEU A 574 -5.92 -0.92 -12.33
C LEU A 574 -5.40 0.06 -11.28
N THR A 575 -5.99 0.07 -10.08
CA THR A 575 -5.60 1.04 -9.04
C THR A 575 -5.79 0.50 -7.63
N SER A 576 -5.21 1.19 -6.64
CA SER A 576 -5.57 1.01 -5.24
C SER A 576 -6.85 1.78 -4.85
N ALA A 577 -7.25 2.78 -5.65
CA ALA A 577 -8.34 3.70 -5.34
C ALA A 577 -9.72 3.01 -5.32
N ASN A 578 -10.29 2.91 -4.13
CA ASN A 578 -11.69 2.55 -3.91
C ASN A 578 -12.64 3.68 -4.31
N LEU A 579 -13.95 3.40 -4.39
CA LEU A 579 -14.94 4.42 -4.73
C LEU A 579 -15.19 5.35 -3.53
N SER A 580 -14.32 6.35 -3.36
CA SER A 580 -14.40 7.33 -2.29
C SER A 580 -13.84 8.70 -2.69
N LYS A 581 -14.39 9.77 -2.09
CA LYS A 581 -13.88 11.13 -2.22
C LYS A 581 -12.43 11.27 -1.75
N ALA A 582 -12.06 10.50 -0.72
CA ALA A 582 -10.73 10.54 -0.15
C ALA A 582 -9.65 10.05 -1.13
N ALA A 583 -9.98 9.04 -1.95
CA ALA A 583 -9.08 8.45 -2.94
C ALA A 583 -9.10 9.21 -4.27
N TRP A 584 -10.28 9.55 -4.79
CA TRP A 584 -10.41 10.14 -6.12
C TRP A 584 -10.38 11.66 -6.14
N GLY A 585 -10.62 12.31 -4.99
CA GLY A 585 -10.76 13.75 -4.88
C GLY A 585 -12.22 14.21 -4.93
N SER A 586 -12.46 15.46 -4.52
CA SER A 586 -13.75 16.13 -4.71
C SER A 586 -13.53 17.62 -4.88
N LYS A 587 -14.28 18.22 -5.81
CA LYS A 587 -14.28 19.66 -6.06
C LYS A 587 -14.96 20.42 -4.92
N ARG A 588 -14.28 21.44 -4.39
CA ARG A 588 -14.94 22.44 -3.53
C ARG A 588 -15.61 23.50 -4.40
N ALA A 589 -16.94 23.59 -4.29
CA ALA A 589 -17.81 24.46 -5.11
C ALA A 589 -17.39 25.94 -5.08
N GLU A 590 -16.87 26.44 -3.96
CA GLU A 590 -16.54 27.86 -3.80
C GLU A 590 -15.18 28.27 -4.37
N THR A 591 -14.27 27.31 -4.62
CA THR A 591 -12.86 27.64 -4.92
C THR A 591 -12.26 26.89 -6.09
N HIS A 592 -13.04 26.04 -6.78
CA HIS A 592 -12.58 25.15 -7.86
C HIS A 592 -11.31 24.35 -7.48
N GLN A 593 -11.19 23.98 -6.19
CA GLN A 593 -10.10 23.18 -5.66
C GLN A 593 -10.46 21.70 -5.69
N ASP A 594 -9.56 20.86 -6.19
CA ASP A 594 -9.63 19.41 -6.00
C ASP A 594 -8.94 19.04 -4.69
N VAL A 595 -9.71 18.47 -3.76
CA VAL A 595 -9.22 18.07 -2.44
C VAL A 595 -9.12 16.56 -2.34
N LEU A 596 -7.89 16.09 -2.11
CA LEU A 596 -7.56 14.68 -1.91
C LEU A 596 -7.09 14.48 -0.47
N SER A 597 -7.47 13.37 0.14
CA SER A 597 -7.12 13.07 1.54
C SER A 597 -6.24 11.83 1.68
N SER A 598 -6.20 10.96 0.67
CA SER A 598 -5.43 9.72 0.69
C SER A 598 -4.30 9.73 -0.34
N VAL A 599 -3.27 8.94 -0.05
CA VAL A 599 -2.24 8.56 -1.00
C VAL A 599 -2.69 7.24 -1.64
N THR A 600 -2.91 7.17 -2.95
CA THR A 600 -3.48 5.97 -3.61
C THR A 600 -2.88 5.66 -4.95
#